data_AF-A0AAP2W7X2-F1
#
_entry.id   AF-A0AAP2W7X2-F1
#
_cell.length_a   1.000
_cell.length_b   1.000
_cell.length_c   1.000
_cell.angle_alpha   90.00
_cell.angle_beta   90.00
_cell.angle_gamma   90.00
#
_symmetry.space_group_name_H-M   'P 1'
#
loop_
_entity.id
_entity.type
_entity.pdbx_description
1 polymer ?
#
loop_
_entity_poly.entity_id
_entity_poly.type
_entity_poly.pdbx_seq_one_letter_code
_entity_poly.pdbx_strand_id
1 'polypeptide(L)'
;MSEKYTFQDFLASVDGENQKFVSELHDELTAFGCKIDVKSAKSGYVVSYSLDKKIIANYVFRKKGLIARIYAAHVDQYPEILDTLPGSMVRTIQESPNCKRLADPSTCNQRCSMGYDFLLQGERLQKCRSNAFMFLLDEESRPYVKSLLLHEVKAAV
;
A
#
# COMPACT_ATOMS: atom_id res chain seq x y z
N MET A 1 -8.17 28.53 5.35
CA MET A 1 -8.70 27.49 4.43
C MET A 1 -7.58 26.52 4.16
N SER A 2 -7.76 25.22 4.38
CA SER A 2 -6.72 24.24 4.03
C SER A 2 -6.57 24.24 2.51
N GLU A 3 -5.37 24.49 2.00
CA GLU A 3 -5.06 24.29 0.58
C GLU A 3 -5.50 22.89 0.17
N LYS A 4 -6.31 22.81 -0.88
CA LYS A 4 -6.82 21.55 -1.41
C LYS A 4 -5.92 21.13 -2.56
N TYR A 5 -4.94 20.29 -2.28
CA TYR A 5 -4.06 19.72 -3.30
C TYR A 5 -4.82 18.72 -4.16
N THR A 6 -4.41 18.61 -5.41
CA THR A 6 -5.00 17.73 -6.42
C THR A 6 -4.10 16.54 -6.74
N PHE A 7 -4.63 15.54 -7.43
CA PHE A 7 -3.82 14.44 -7.95
C PHE A 7 -2.73 14.93 -8.92
N GLN A 8 -3.03 15.95 -9.73
CA GLN A 8 -2.08 16.53 -10.68
C GLN A 8 -0.89 17.19 -9.96
N ASP A 9 -1.13 17.88 -8.84
CA ASP A 9 -0.06 18.46 -8.00
C ASP A 9 0.87 17.37 -7.46
N PHE A 10 0.30 16.24 -7.05
CA PHE A 10 1.06 15.07 -6.65
C PHE A 10 1.83 14.45 -7.82
N LEU A 11 1.16 14.19 -8.94
CA LEU A 11 1.76 13.53 -10.11
C LEU A 11 2.96 14.32 -10.66
N ALA A 12 2.88 15.65 -10.65
CA ALA A 12 3.97 16.53 -11.04
C ALA A 12 5.23 16.40 -10.15
N SER A 13 5.07 15.91 -8.91
CA SER A 13 6.19 15.64 -7.99
C SER A 13 6.74 14.20 -8.07
N VAL A 14 6.06 13.32 -8.81
CA VAL A 14 6.52 11.94 -9.01
C VAL A 14 7.63 11.93 -10.06
N ASP A 15 8.68 11.15 -9.84
CA ASP A 15 9.76 10.96 -10.80
C ASP A 15 9.21 10.46 -12.15
N GLY A 16 9.74 10.98 -13.26
CA GLY A 16 9.19 10.71 -14.61
C GLY A 16 9.05 9.22 -14.95
N GLU A 17 9.96 8.37 -14.46
CA GLU A 17 9.92 6.92 -14.63
C GLU A 17 8.67 6.27 -14.00
N ASN A 18 8.13 6.88 -12.94
CA ASN A 18 6.98 6.39 -12.19
C ASN A 18 5.67 7.10 -12.56
N GLN A 19 5.71 8.27 -13.21
CA GLN A 19 4.51 9.06 -13.53
C GLN A 19 3.47 8.27 -14.34
N LYS A 20 3.91 7.59 -15.41
CA LYS A 20 3.01 6.80 -16.26
C LYS A 20 2.29 5.72 -15.45
N PHE A 21 3.04 4.94 -14.67
CA PHE A 21 2.47 3.89 -13.82
C PHE A 21 1.48 4.44 -12.80
N VAL A 22 1.83 5.54 -12.12
CA VAL A 22 0.98 6.16 -11.10
C VAL A 22 -0.31 6.72 -11.71
N SER A 23 -0.24 7.31 -12.91
CA SER A 23 -1.41 7.80 -13.63
C SER A 23 -2.33 6.65 -14.07
N GLU A 24 -1.78 5.60 -14.70
CA GLU A 24 -2.58 4.46 -15.15
C GLU A 24 -3.25 3.74 -13.97
N LEU A 25 -2.52 3.53 -12.86
CA LEU A 25 -3.11 2.92 -11.67
C LEU A 25 -4.15 3.82 -11.02
N HIS A 26 -3.99 5.14 -11.06
CA HIS A 26 -5.02 6.08 -10.60
C HIS A 26 -6.33 5.91 -11.38
N ASP A 27 -6.27 5.84 -12.71
CA ASP A 27 -7.44 5.68 -13.56
C ASP A 27 -8.15 4.34 -13.26
N GLU A 28 -7.40 3.26 -13.07
CA GLU A 28 -7.97 1.97 -12.70
C GLU A 28 -8.64 1.99 -11.32
N LEU A 29 -7.96 2.53 -10.30
CA LEU A 29 -8.52 2.59 -8.93
C LEU A 29 -9.79 3.44 -8.89
N THR A 30 -9.81 4.57 -9.59
CA THR A 30 -11.00 5.44 -9.64
C THR A 30 -12.14 4.81 -10.43
N ALA A 31 -11.85 4.01 -11.47
CA ALA A 31 -12.86 3.21 -12.17
C ALA A 31 -13.52 2.16 -11.27
N PHE A 32 -12.79 1.61 -10.29
CA PHE A 32 -13.35 0.77 -9.22
C PHE A 32 -14.07 1.56 -8.10
N GLY A 33 -14.20 2.87 -8.23
CA GLY A 33 -14.91 3.71 -7.26
C GLY A 33 -14.04 4.20 -6.09
N CYS A 34 -12.73 4.01 -6.14
CA CYS A 34 -11.84 4.53 -5.10
C CYS A 34 -11.87 6.07 -5.08
N LYS A 35 -12.05 6.63 -3.88
CA LYS A 35 -11.93 8.06 -3.62
C LYS A 35 -10.50 8.40 -3.24
N ILE A 36 -10.01 9.50 -3.78
CA ILE A 36 -8.68 10.03 -3.54
C ILE A 36 -8.71 11.22 -2.57
N ASP A 37 -7.72 11.28 -1.68
CA ASP A 37 -7.43 12.43 -0.82
C ASP A 37 -5.93 12.75 -0.91
N VAL A 38 -5.59 13.99 -1.26
CA VAL A 38 -4.20 14.45 -1.40
C VAL A 38 -3.91 15.50 -0.35
N LYS A 39 -2.86 15.26 0.43
CA LYS A 39 -2.40 16.16 1.49
C LYS A 39 -0.92 16.45 1.33
N SER A 40 -0.51 17.67 1.65
CA SER A 40 0.92 17.97 1.80
C SER A 40 1.49 17.23 3.02
N ALA A 41 2.78 16.93 2.93
CA ALA A 41 3.56 16.30 3.97
C ALA A 41 4.99 16.86 3.93
N LYS A 42 5.77 16.58 4.97
CA LYS A 42 7.14 17.08 5.13
C LYS A 42 8.04 16.81 3.89
N SER A 43 7.77 15.75 3.14
CA SER A 43 8.57 15.32 1.99
C SER A 43 7.78 15.30 0.68
N GLY A 44 6.79 16.17 0.51
CA GLY A 44 5.96 16.25 -0.70
C GLY A 44 4.50 15.99 -0.35
N TYR A 45 3.93 14.89 -0.84
CA TYR A 45 2.53 14.55 -0.63
C TYR A 45 2.32 13.20 0.06
N VAL A 46 1.16 13.07 0.68
CA VAL A 46 0.53 11.79 0.99
C VAL A 46 -0.75 11.72 0.17
N VAL A 47 -0.86 10.70 -0.66
CA VAL A 47 -2.07 10.40 -1.41
C VAL A 47 -2.71 9.18 -0.79
N SER A 48 -3.98 9.28 -0.43
CA SER A 48 -4.76 8.17 0.12
C SER A 48 -5.83 7.73 -0.88
N TYR A 49 -5.90 6.43 -1.15
CA TYR A 49 -7.01 5.81 -1.86
C TYR A 49 -7.91 5.09 -0.87
N SER A 50 -9.22 5.35 -0.96
CA SER A 50 -10.21 4.74 -0.09
C SER A 50 -11.39 4.17 -0.88
N LEU A 51 -11.84 2.99 -0.49
CA LEU A 51 -13.04 2.33 -1.00
C LEU A 51 -13.96 2.09 0.19
N ASP A 52 -15.24 2.44 0.06
CA ASP A 52 -16.23 2.35 1.15
C ASP A 52 -15.75 2.86 2.51
N LYS A 53 -15.11 4.04 2.49
CA LYS A 53 -14.53 4.74 3.66
C LYS A 53 -13.33 4.04 4.30
N LYS A 54 -12.88 2.89 3.78
CA LYS A 54 -11.66 2.21 4.22
C LYS A 54 -10.50 2.62 3.31
N ILE A 55 -9.38 3.01 3.91
CA ILE A 55 -8.15 3.29 3.15
C ILE A 55 -7.53 1.95 2.71
N ILE A 56 -7.34 1.80 1.41
CA ILE A 56 -6.76 0.60 0.76
C ILE A 56 -5.30 0.81 0.37
N ALA A 57 -4.89 2.05 0.10
CA ALA A 57 -3.50 2.36 -0.19
C ALA A 57 -3.14 3.81 0.13
N ASN A 58 -1.85 4.03 0.34
CA ASN A 58 -1.26 5.35 0.27
C ASN A 58 -0.05 5.36 -0.66
N TYR A 59 0.15 6.49 -1.34
CA TYR A 59 1.48 6.89 -1.79
C TYR A 59 2.13 7.83 -0.79
N VAL A 60 3.39 7.58 -0.45
CA VAL A 60 4.19 8.44 0.44
C VAL A 60 5.60 8.59 -0.10
N PHE A 61 6.11 9.83 -0.11
CA PHE A 61 7.51 10.07 -0.44
C PHE A 61 8.43 9.74 0.74
N ARG A 62 9.53 9.05 0.45
CA ARG A 62 10.63 8.76 1.38
C ARG A 62 11.96 9.13 0.73
N LYS A 63 13.05 9.07 1.50
CA LYS A 63 14.41 9.42 1.04
C LYS A 63 14.81 8.70 -0.25
N LYS A 64 14.35 7.46 -0.46
CA LYS A 64 14.69 6.62 -1.62
C LYS A 64 13.73 6.76 -2.82
N GLY A 65 12.65 7.54 -2.68
CA GLY A 65 11.63 7.68 -3.72
C GLY A 65 10.22 7.43 -3.22
N LEU A 66 9.31 7.18 -4.16
CA LEU A 66 7.90 6.99 -3.91
C LEU A 66 7.61 5.58 -3.39
N ILE A 67 6.93 5.48 -2.24
CA ILE A 67 6.50 4.21 -1.66
C ILE A 67 5.01 4.02 -1.87
N ALA A 68 4.61 2.84 -2.36
CA ALA A 68 3.25 2.34 -2.29
C ALA A 68 3.06 1.56 -0.97
N ARG A 69 2.21 2.09 -0.08
CA ARG A 69 1.71 1.35 1.07
C ARG A 69 0.37 0.75 0.73
N ILE A 70 0.24 -0.57 0.82
CA ILE A 70 -1.01 -1.29 0.58
C ILE A 70 -1.56 -1.78 1.91
N TYR A 71 -2.85 -1.54 2.15
CA TYR A 71 -3.57 -2.12 3.28
C TYR A 71 -4.33 -3.36 2.81
N ALA A 72 -3.59 -4.45 2.67
CA ALA A 72 -4.08 -5.75 2.19
C ALA A 72 -4.97 -6.45 3.24
N ALA A 73 -6.20 -5.96 3.45
CA ALA A 73 -7.11 -6.53 4.45
C ALA A 73 -7.59 -7.93 4.07
N HIS A 74 -7.57 -8.26 2.77
CA HIS A 74 -8.03 -9.53 2.21
C HIS A 74 -6.85 -10.36 1.66
N VAL A 75 -5.65 -10.19 2.24
CA VAL A 75 -4.40 -10.83 1.79
C VAL A 75 -4.47 -12.36 1.70
N ASP A 76 -5.37 -12.96 2.48
CA ASP A 76 -5.66 -14.40 2.50
C ASP A 76 -6.51 -14.88 1.31
N GLN A 77 -7.15 -13.96 0.57
CA GLN A 77 -8.02 -14.28 -0.57
C GLN A 77 -7.29 -14.35 -1.91
N TYR A 78 -6.04 -13.88 -1.98
CA TYR A 78 -5.22 -13.90 -3.19
C TYR A 78 -3.80 -14.45 -2.93
N PRO A 79 -3.67 -15.64 -2.30
CA PRO A 79 -2.38 -16.23 -1.95
C PRO A 79 -1.48 -16.46 -3.17
N GLU A 80 -2.06 -16.73 -4.34
CA GLU A 80 -1.34 -16.93 -5.60
C GLU A 80 -0.52 -15.71 -6.01
N ILE A 81 -0.95 -14.50 -5.64
CA ILE A 81 -0.18 -13.28 -5.94
C ILE A 81 1.05 -13.20 -5.03
N LEU A 82 0.93 -13.62 -3.78
CA LEU A 82 2.04 -13.62 -2.82
C LEU A 82 3.14 -14.60 -3.24
N ASP A 83 2.77 -15.74 -3.82
CA ASP A 83 3.72 -16.73 -4.31
C ASP A 83 4.54 -16.22 -5.52
N THR A 84 3.98 -15.28 -6.29
CA THR A 84 4.68 -14.68 -7.45
C THR A 84 5.61 -13.53 -7.09
N LEU A 85 5.64 -13.06 -5.84
CA LEU A 85 6.42 -11.89 -5.47
C LEU A 85 7.92 -12.13 -5.67
N PRO A 86 8.66 -11.14 -6.21
CA PRO A 86 10.10 -11.23 -6.37
C PRO A 86 10.78 -11.22 -5.00
N GLY A 87 11.98 -11.80 -4.92
CA GLY A 87 12.71 -11.95 -3.66
C GLY A 87 12.94 -10.63 -2.91
N SER A 88 13.09 -9.51 -3.63
CA SER A 88 13.22 -8.16 -3.06
C SER A 88 11.97 -7.73 -2.27
N MET A 89 10.78 -8.01 -2.80
CA MET A 89 9.50 -7.69 -2.15
C MET A 89 9.18 -8.67 -1.02
N VAL A 90 9.46 -9.96 -1.21
CA VAL A 90 9.35 -10.97 -0.15
C VAL A 90 10.20 -10.58 1.06
N ARG A 91 11.46 -10.21 0.81
CA ARG A 91 12.38 -9.74 1.85
C ARG A 91 11.86 -8.47 2.54
N THR A 92 11.29 -7.53 1.79
CA THR A 92 10.67 -6.32 2.37
C THR A 92 9.55 -6.66 3.36
N ILE A 93 8.70 -7.66 3.03
CA ILE A 93 7.64 -8.12 3.93
C ILE A 93 8.25 -8.84 5.15
N GLN A 94 9.21 -9.75 4.95
CA GLN A 94 9.85 -10.52 6.02
C GLN A 94 10.60 -9.62 7.02
N GLU A 95 11.30 -8.58 6.54
CA GLU A 95 12.01 -7.62 7.37
C GLU A 95 11.07 -6.60 8.05
N SER A 96 9.80 -6.54 7.64
CA SER A 96 8.83 -5.65 8.27
C SER A 96 8.54 -6.06 9.73
N PRO A 97 8.20 -5.10 10.62
CA PRO A 97 7.93 -5.40 12.02
C PRO A 97 6.77 -6.39 12.21
N ASN A 98 6.98 -7.33 13.13
CA ASN A 98 5.91 -8.23 13.58
C ASN A 98 4.77 -7.43 14.21
N CYS A 99 3.55 -7.94 14.09
CA CYS A 99 2.39 -7.31 14.70
C CYS A 99 2.40 -7.52 16.22
N LYS A 100 2.72 -6.45 16.96
CA LYS A 100 2.68 -6.49 18.44
C LYS A 100 1.29 -6.84 18.97
N ARG A 101 0.23 -6.32 18.35
CA ARG A 101 -1.16 -6.56 18.78
C ARG A 101 -1.63 -8.02 18.59
N LEU A 102 -1.06 -8.75 17.62
CA LEU A 102 -1.32 -10.19 17.48
C LEU A 102 -0.62 -11.00 18.59
N ALA A 103 0.57 -10.56 19.02
CA ALA A 103 1.29 -11.19 20.12
C ALA A 103 0.71 -10.84 21.50
N ASP A 104 0.26 -9.59 21.68
CA ASP A 104 -0.37 -9.10 22.91
C ASP A 104 -1.46 -8.06 22.57
N PRO A 105 -2.75 -8.39 22.76
CA PRO A 105 -3.88 -7.51 22.45
C PRO A 105 -3.90 -6.16 23.19
N SER A 106 -3.16 -6.03 24.30
CA SER A 106 -3.04 -4.79 25.08
C SER A 106 -2.02 -3.80 24.50
N THR A 107 -1.22 -4.24 23.53
CA THR A 107 -0.21 -3.40 22.88
C THR A 107 -0.76 -2.62 21.69
N CYS A 108 0.02 -1.64 21.22
CA CYS A 108 -0.33 -0.65 20.19
C CYS A 108 -1.37 0.40 20.64
N ASN A 109 -1.58 1.42 19.78
CA ASN A 109 -2.58 2.45 20.05
C ASN A 109 -4.01 1.90 19.90
N GLN A 110 -4.97 2.54 20.56
CA GLN A 110 -6.39 2.13 20.57
C GLN A 110 -7.04 2.08 19.19
N ARG A 111 -6.50 2.81 18.19
CA ARG A 111 -7.00 2.85 16.80
C ARG A 111 -6.37 1.76 15.91
N CYS A 112 -5.48 0.92 16.45
CA CYS A 112 -4.81 -0.13 15.69
C CYS A 112 -5.83 -1.18 15.20
N SER A 113 -5.86 -1.46 13.89
CA SER A 113 -6.78 -2.43 13.28
C SER A 113 -6.37 -3.90 13.46
N MET A 114 -5.33 -4.18 14.27
CA MET A 114 -4.56 -5.42 14.22
C MET A 114 -3.77 -5.56 12.91
N GLY A 115 -2.84 -6.52 12.89
CA GLY A 115 -1.97 -6.80 11.75
C GLY A 115 -2.50 -7.94 10.89
N TYR A 116 -1.63 -8.50 10.07
CA TYR A 116 -1.93 -9.63 9.19
C TYR A 116 -1.36 -10.92 9.76
N ASP A 117 -2.03 -12.03 9.47
CA ASP A 117 -1.55 -13.40 9.67
C ASP A 117 -1.82 -14.15 8.36
N PHE A 118 -0.75 -14.49 7.63
CA PHE A 118 -0.86 -14.99 6.25
C PHE A 118 0.33 -15.88 5.89
N LEU A 119 0.20 -16.64 4.80
CA LEU A 119 1.29 -17.43 4.22
C LEU A 119 1.98 -16.61 3.11
N LEU A 120 3.31 -16.61 3.12
CA LEU A 120 4.16 -16.04 2.07
C LEU A 120 5.16 -17.10 1.64
N GLN A 121 5.01 -17.64 0.42
CA GLN A 121 5.90 -18.68 -0.11
C GLN A 121 6.09 -19.87 0.86
N GLY A 122 4.99 -20.30 1.49
CA GLY A 122 4.96 -21.40 2.46
C GLY A 122 5.34 -21.02 3.90
N GLU A 123 5.81 -19.79 4.16
CA GLU A 123 6.12 -19.31 5.52
C GLU A 123 4.93 -18.54 6.12
N ARG A 124 4.49 -18.91 7.32
CA ARG A 124 3.45 -18.15 8.05
C ARG A 124 4.05 -16.91 8.71
N LEU A 125 3.55 -15.73 8.35
CA LEU A 125 4.03 -14.44 8.84
C LEU A 125 2.93 -13.65 9.56
N GLN A 126 3.30 -13.05 10.69
CA GLN A 126 2.42 -12.15 11.47
C GLN A 126 2.95 -10.71 11.47
N LYS A 127 2.55 -9.92 10.46
CA LYS A 127 3.16 -8.60 10.18
C LYS A 127 2.26 -7.42 10.51
N CYS A 128 2.89 -6.30 10.89
CA CYS A 128 2.18 -5.08 11.24
C CYS A 128 1.49 -4.47 10.01
N ARG A 129 0.17 -4.21 10.13
CA ARG A 129 -0.66 -3.62 9.06
C ARG A 129 -0.06 -2.36 8.43
N SER A 130 0.59 -1.52 9.24
CA SER A 130 1.14 -0.24 8.77
C SER A 130 2.43 -0.35 7.96
N ASN A 131 3.12 -1.50 8.01
CA ASN A 131 4.47 -1.66 7.44
C ASN A 131 4.65 -2.90 6.57
N ALA A 132 3.77 -3.91 6.65
CA ALA A 132 3.95 -5.18 5.96
C ALA A 132 4.11 -5.03 4.45
N PHE A 133 3.23 -4.26 3.81
CA PHE A 133 3.21 -4.03 2.37
C PHE A 133 3.58 -2.58 2.07
N MET A 134 4.85 -2.24 2.23
CA MET A 134 5.42 -0.93 1.90
C MET A 134 6.54 -1.08 0.88
N PHE A 135 6.21 -0.90 -0.40
CA PHE A 135 7.14 -1.14 -1.50
C PHE A 135 7.62 0.16 -2.12
N LEU A 136 8.93 0.30 -2.29
CA LEU A 136 9.49 1.34 -3.16
C LEU A 136 9.05 1.06 -4.58
N LEU A 137 8.60 2.09 -5.29
CA LEU A 137 8.24 1.97 -6.70
C LEU A 137 9.47 2.07 -7.59
N ASP A 138 9.70 0.99 -8.33
CA ASP A 138 10.75 0.83 -9.32
C ASP A 138 10.26 -0.12 -10.44
N GLU A 139 11.12 -0.47 -11.39
CA GLU A 139 10.75 -1.32 -12.51
C GLU A 139 10.25 -2.71 -12.10
N GLU A 140 10.89 -3.32 -11.10
CA GLU A 140 10.57 -4.67 -10.63
C GLU A 140 9.25 -4.69 -9.85
N SER A 141 9.06 -3.76 -8.92
CA SER A 141 7.94 -3.77 -7.96
C SER A 141 6.60 -3.33 -8.55
N ARG A 142 6.59 -2.42 -9.52
CA ARG A 142 5.38 -1.83 -10.13
C ARG A 142 4.33 -2.87 -10.56
N PRO A 143 4.65 -3.91 -11.37
CA PRO A 143 3.63 -4.88 -11.78
C PRO A 143 2.99 -5.61 -10.58
N TYR A 144 3.77 -5.94 -9.56
CA TYR A 144 3.26 -6.64 -8.37
C TYR A 144 2.47 -5.71 -7.44
N VAL A 145 2.90 -4.46 -7.27
CA VAL A 145 2.15 -3.45 -6.53
C VAL A 145 0.77 -3.23 -7.17
N LYS A 146 0.73 -3.10 -8.49
CA LYS A 146 -0.53 -3.01 -9.24
C LYS A 146 -1.38 -4.26 -9.02
N SER A 147 -0.81 -5.45 -9.19
CA SER A 147 -1.54 -6.70 -9.00
C SER A 147 -2.14 -6.82 -7.60
N LEU A 148 -1.33 -6.63 -6.56
CA LEU A 148 -1.79 -6.67 -5.16
C LEU A 148 -2.92 -5.68 -4.91
N LEU A 149 -2.78 -4.45 -5.39
CA LEU A 149 -3.76 -3.41 -5.12
C LEU A 149 -5.09 -3.64 -5.84
N LEU A 150 -5.05 -4.12 -7.09
CA LEU A 150 -6.26 -4.45 -7.84
C LEU A 150 -7.00 -5.66 -7.25
N HIS A 151 -6.29 -6.65 -6.72
CA HIS A 151 -6.93 -7.78 -6.03
C HIS A 151 -7.54 -7.32 -4.70
N GLU A 152 -6.85 -6.48 -3.93
CA GLU A 152 -7.39 -5.91 -2.70
C GLU A 152 -8.66 -5.09 -2.96
N VAL A 153 -8.67 -4.30 -4.03
CA VAL A 153 -9.86 -3.54 -4.46
C VAL A 153 -11.00 -4.48 -4.82
N LYS A 154 -10.76 -5.50 -5.66
CA LYS A 154 -11.80 -6.46 -6.08
C LYS A 154 -12.36 -7.25 -4.91
N ALA A 155 -11.54 -7.60 -3.93
CA ALA A 155 -11.97 -8.30 -2.72
C ALA A 155 -12.77 -7.41 -1.76
N ALA A 156 -12.64 -6.09 -1.88
CA ALA A 156 -13.30 -5.11 -1.03
C ALA A 156 -14.62 -4.56 -1.59
N VAL A 157 -14.97 -4.91 -2.84
CA VAL A 157 -16.27 -4.61 -3.51
C VAL A 157 -17.25 -5.74 -3.22
#